data_AF-A0AAU4ALH3-F1
#
_entry.id   AF-A0AAU4ALH3-F1
#
_cell.length_a   1.000
_cell.length_b   1.000
_cell.length_c   1.000
_cell.angle_alpha   90.00
_cell.angle_beta   90.00
_cell.angle_gamma   90.00
#
_symmetry.space_group_name_H-M   'P 1'
#
loop_
_entity.id
_entity.type
_entity.pdbx_description
1 polymer ?
#
loop_
_entity_poly.entity_id
_entity_poly.type
_entity_poly.pdbx_seq_one_letter_code
_entity_poly.pdbx_strand_id
1 'polypeptide(L)'
;MRFVTDSTPYDHDRAQFSRSSLARLVLCDRAVGLAETAGNLAVTRYDVHTAAGGRVSEAVSLAQLADRLLVDAVVFERERGSSWEDIAQYLGMDALAAEERFAPGLERWNEAFAVPYRLDETGRKRIPQLPKAAYDPETACRQLDLWAHLRLTVEDKHAVSAGLRTGFPKDDAADPALYEIGGWIWQRNLAPFMELLSRYIAYDFDDTDWDTVALGLEATDDEDPDGWYAYPLIGVTDSLEVRLAKAVGSDVLSVVVAGAWSSALRLRIDTLMSALASDVEP
;
A
#
# COMPACT_ATOMS: atom_id res chain seq x y z
N MET A 1 -16.42 43.19 5.92
CA MET A 1 -15.03 42.71 5.82
C MET A 1 -15.09 41.19 5.88
N ARG A 2 -15.04 40.51 4.71
CA ARG A 2 -15.06 39.04 4.66
C ARG A 2 -13.67 38.55 5.05
N PHE A 3 -13.57 37.75 6.10
CA PHE A 3 -12.36 37.01 6.42
C PHE A 3 -12.06 36.10 5.22
N VAL A 4 -11.06 36.46 4.43
CA VAL A 4 -10.42 35.50 3.52
C VAL A 4 -9.67 34.58 4.47
N THR A 5 -10.16 33.37 4.67
CA THR A 5 -9.38 32.36 5.36
C THR A 5 -8.11 32.12 4.53
N ASP A 6 -6.93 32.28 5.15
CA ASP A 6 -5.64 32.05 4.48
C ASP A 6 -5.45 30.59 4.04
N SER A 7 -6.29 29.68 4.57
CA SER A 7 -6.32 28.26 4.26
C SER A 7 -7.59 27.88 3.49
N THR A 8 -7.44 26.99 2.50
CA THR A 8 -8.54 26.35 1.76
C THR A 8 -8.89 24.98 2.37
N PRO A 9 -10.10 24.43 2.14
CA PRO A 9 -10.42 23.06 2.57
C PRO A 9 -9.41 22.01 2.07
N TYR A 10 -8.88 22.20 0.86
CA TYR A 10 -7.84 21.35 0.28
C TYR A 10 -6.53 21.39 1.05
N ASP A 11 -6.20 22.51 1.71
CA ASP A 11 -5.00 22.61 2.53
C ASP A 11 -5.13 21.80 3.83
N HIS A 12 -6.35 21.74 4.40
CA HIS A 12 -6.64 20.90 5.57
C HIS A 12 -6.60 19.41 5.22
N ASP A 13 -7.20 19.02 4.09
CA ASP A 13 -7.17 17.62 3.63
C ASP A 13 -5.75 17.18 3.30
N ARG A 14 -4.97 18.02 2.61
CA ARG A 14 -3.56 17.74 2.29
C ARG A 14 -2.67 17.60 3.52
N ALA A 15 -2.97 18.32 4.61
CA ALA A 15 -2.21 18.22 5.86
C ALA A 15 -2.29 16.82 6.51
N GLN A 16 -3.29 16.01 6.13
CA GLN A 16 -3.44 14.62 6.56
C GLN A 16 -2.58 13.64 5.76
N PHE A 17 -1.70 14.10 4.87
CA PHE A 17 -0.83 13.23 4.08
C PHE A 17 0.63 13.65 4.21
N SER A 18 1.53 12.67 4.18
CA SER A 18 2.96 12.95 4.10
C SER A 18 3.29 13.38 2.67
N ARG A 19 4.44 14.06 2.49
CA ARG A 19 4.88 14.43 1.14
C ARG A 19 5.13 13.21 0.25
N SER A 20 5.71 12.13 0.79
CA SER A 20 5.88 10.88 0.05
C SER A 20 4.55 10.21 -0.29
N SER A 21 3.54 10.28 0.59
CA SER A 21 2.18 9.82 0.29
C SER A 21 1.53 10.61 -0.84
N LEU A 22 1.65 11.94 -0.83
CA LEU A 22 1.13 12.79 -1.90
C LEU A 22 1.86 12.52 -3.23
N ALA A 23 3.18 12.33 -3.20
CA ALA A 23 3.95 11.94 -4.37
C ALA A 23 3.49 10.57 -4.91
N ARG A 24 3.20 9.60 -4.02
CA ARG A 24 2.66 8.29 -4.40
C ARG A 24 1.29 8.41 -5.09
N LEU A 25 0.41 9.28 -4.60
CA LEU A 25 -0.89 9.55 -5.24
C LEU A 25 -0.73 10.13 -6.64
N VAL A 26 0.18 11.09 -6.82
CA VAL A 26 0.47 11.67 -8.14
C VAL A 26 0.99 10.61 -9.10
N LEU A 27 1.90 9.74 -8.63
CA LEU A 27 2.39 8.61 -9.41
C LEU A 27 1.26 7.66 -9.81
N CYS A 28 0.35 7.30 -8.89
CA CYS A 28 -0.83 6.47 -9.20
C CYS A 28 -1.75 7.13 -10.24
N ASP A 29 -2.11 8.39 -10.04
CA ASP A 29 -2.98 9.17 -10.95
C ASP A 29 -2.40 9.23 -12.36
N ARG A 30 -1.08 9.45 -12.47
CA ARG A 30 -0.38 9.44 -13.76
C ARG A 30 -0.38 8.06 -14.41
N ALA A 31 -0.16 7.00 -13.62
CA ALA A 31 -0.14 5.63 -14.12
C ALA A 31 -1.52 5.21 -14.68
N VAL A 32 -2.60 5.58 -13.99
CA VAL A 32 -3.97 5.38 -14.48
C VAL A 32 -4.21 6.14 -15.77
N GLY A 33 -3.85 7.42 -15.85
CA GLY A 33 -3.99 8.21 -17.07
C GLY A 33 -3.21 7.63 -18.26
N LEU A 34 -2.01 7.09 -18.02
CA LEU A 34 -1.23 6.39 -19.03
C LEU A 34 -1.93 5.10 -19.50
N ALA A 35 -2.41 4.27 -18.57
CA ALA A 35 -3.10 3.02 -18.87
C ALA A 35 -4.40 3.26 -19.66
N GLU A 36 -5.19 4.27 -19.29
CA GLU A 36 -6.41 4.66 -20.02
C GLU A 36 -6.10 5.15 -21.43
N THR A 37 -5.06 5.98 -21.59
CA THR A 37 -4.62 6.46 -22.91
C THR A 37 -4.14 5.30 -23.79
N ALA A 38 -3.35 4.38 -23.23
CA ALA A 38 -2.92 3.18 -23.94
C ALA A 38 -4.09 2.28 -24.34
N GLY A 39 -5.06 2.08 -23.42
CA GLY A 39 -6.27 1.32 -23.69
C GLY A 39 -7.12 1.92 -24.81
N ASN A 40 -7.26 3.24 -24.86
CA ASN A 40 -7.98 3.94 -25.93
C ASN A 40 -7.32 3.76 -27.31
N LEU A 41 -5.99 3.70 -27.35
CA LEU A 41 -5.24 3.48 -28.59
C LEU A 41 -5.51 2.09 -29.19
N ALA A 42 -5.80 1.08 -28.36
CA ALA A 42 -6.14 -0.26 -28.81
C ALA A 42 -7.55 -0.36 -29.45
N VAL A 43 -8.41 0.66 -29.29
CA VAL A 43 -9.77 0.65 -29.83
C VAL A 43 -9.78 1.04 -31.31
N THR A 44 -9.95 0.05 -32.19
CA THR A 44 -9.96 0.22 -33.65
C THR A 44 -11.28 0.73 -34.21
N ARG A 45 -12.39 0.59 -33.45
CA ARG A 45 -13.75 0.96 -33.90
C ARG A 45 -13.86 2.40 -34.40
N TYR A 46 -13.01 3.30 -33.90
CA TYR A 46 -13.05 4.73 -34.22
C TYR A 46 -12.04 5.15 -35.29
N ASP A 47 -11.26 4.22 -35.87
CA ASP A 47 -10.22 4.55 -36.88
C ASP A 47 -10.78 5.31 -38.07
N VAL A 48 -12.00 4.99 -38.50
CA VAL A 48 -12.68 5.66 -39.63
C VAL A 48 -12.97 7.14 -39.37
N HIS A 49 -13.00 7.56 -38.10
CA HIS A 49 -13.20 8.95 -37.70
C HIS A 49 -11.90 9.66 -37.35
N THR A 50 -10.78 8.94 -37.34
CA THR A 50 -9.46 9.50 -37.04
C THR A 50 -8.82 10.04 -38.32
N ALA A 51 -8.48 11.31 -38.32
CA ALA A 51 -7.78 11.93 -39.46
C ALA A 51 -6.40 11.29 -39.71
N ALA A 52 -5.86 11.46 -40.92
CA ALA A 52 -4.52 11.00 -41.26
C ALA A 52 -3.49 11.50 -40.23
N GLY A 53 -2.67 10.59 -39.70
CA GLY A 53 -1.69 10.89 -38.65
C GLY A 53 -2.24 10.93 -37.21
N GLY A 54 -3.56 10.80 -37.00
CA GLY A 54 -4.16 10.85 -35.66
C GLY A 54 -3.63 9.78 -34.71
N ARG A 55 -3.41 8.54 -35.18
CA ARG A 55 -2.83 7.46 -34.36
C ARG A 55 -1.36 7.71 -33.99
N VAL A 56 -0.60 8.38 -34.85
CA VAL A 56 0.76 8.82 -34.51
C VAL A 56 0.71 9.92 -33.45
N SER A 57 -0.21 10.87 -33.55
CA SER A 57 -0.42 11.92 -32.54
C SER A 57 -0.79 11.34 -31.16
N GLU A 58 -1.65 10.33 -31.12
CA GLU A 58 -2.00 9.61 -29.89
C GLU A 58 -0.79 8.85 -29.32
N ALA A 59 -0.01 8.16 -30.16
CA ALA A 59 1.20 7.47 -29.72
C ALA A 59 2.27 8.43 -29.15
N VAL A 60 2.43 9.62 -29.76
CA VAL A 60 3.31 10.67 -29.23
C VAL A 60 2.80 11.17 -27.87
N SER A 61 1.49 11.35 -27.72
CA SER A 61 0.89 11.76 -26.44
C SER A 61 1.12 10.71 -25.35
N LEU A 62 1.06 9.42 -25.70
CA LEU A 62 1.37 8.31 -24.81
C LEU A 62 2.83 8.32 -24.36
N ALA A 63 3.78 8.53 -25.28
CA ALA A 63 5.19 8.66 -24.95
C ALA A 63 5.46 9.84 -23.98
N GLN A 64 4.84 11.00 -24.23
CA GLN A 64 4.93 12.16 -23.35
C GLN A 64 4.29 11.95 -21.97
N LEU A 65 3.28 11.08 -21.86
CA LEU A 65 2.72 10.67 -20.57
C LEU A 65 3.66 9.74 -19.83
N ALA A 66 4.32 8.80 -20.53
CA ALA A 66 5.31 7.90 -19.94
C ALA A 66 6.53 8.66 -19.42
N ASP A 67 7.02 9.66 -20.15
CA ASP A 67 8.10 10.53 -19.68
C ASP A 67 7.71 11.27 -18.39
N ARG A 68 6.47 11.77 -18.32
CA ARG A 68 5.96 12.43 -17.10
C ARG A 68 5.78 11.46 -15.94
N LEU A 69 5.36 10.23 -16.21
CA LEU A 69 5.27 9.16 -15.21
C LEU A 69 6.65 8.87 -14.60
N LEU A 70 7.69 8.83 -15.42
CA LEU A 70 9.05 8.61 -14.95
C LEU A 70 9.53 9.75 -14.03
N VAL A 71 9.21 11.00 -14.37
CA VAL A 71 9.49 12.15 -13.49
C VAL A 71 8.77 12.00 -12.15
N ASP A 72 7.48 11.68 -12.15
CA ASP A 72 6.70 11.51 -10.91
C ASP A 72 7.21 10.33 -10.07
N ALA A 73 7.70 9.26 -10.71
CA ALA A 73 8.32 8.12 -10.03
C ALA A 73 9.63 8.52 -9.33
N VAL A 74 10.48 9.30 -10.01
CA VAL A 74 11.70 9.84 -9.40
C VAL A 74 11.37 10.78 -8.24
N VAL A 75 10.37 11.65 -8.37
CA VAL A 75 9.92 12.51 -7.26
C VAL A 75 9.46 11.67 -6.06
N PHE A 76 8.66 10.62 -6.29
CA PHE A 76 8.24 9.71 -5.23
C PHE A 76 9.43 9.01 -4.55
N GLU A 77 10.39 8.49 -5.32
CA GLU A 77 11.60 7.85 -4.79
C GLU A 77 12.47 8.82 -3.97
N ARG A 78 12.59 10.09 -4.41
CA ARG A 78 13.30 11.12 -3.65
C ARG A 78 12.57 11.50 -2.35
N GLU A 79 11.25 11.57 -2.35
CA GLU A 79 10.46 11.86 -1.14
C GLU A 79 10.49 10.74 -0.10
N ARG A 80 10.70 9.48 -0.51
CA ARG A 80 10.90 8.34 0.42
C ARG A 80 12.37 8.11 0.82
N GLY A 81 13.28 8.95 0.33
CA GLY A 81 14.68 8.98 0.78
C GLY A 81 15.70 8.26 -0.11
N SER A 82 15.30 7.73 -1.27
CA SER A 82 16.21 7.05 -2.20
C SER A 82 17.28 8.01 -2.73
N SER A 83 18.53 7.58 -2.82
CA SER A 83 19.64 8.41 -3.33
C SER A 83 19.61 8.55 -4.85
N TRP A 84 20.37 9.51 -5.41
CA TRP A 84 20.51 9.62 -6.87
C TRP A 84 21.25 8.42 -7.45
N GLU A 85 22.17 7.82 -6.69
CA GLU A 85 22.86 6.58 -7.04
C GLU A 85 21.88 5.41 -7.18
N ASP A 86 21.00 5.22 -6.20
CA ASP A 86 19.98 4.16 -6.24
C ASP A 86 19.04 4.35 -7.44
N ILE A 87 18.58 5.57 -7.67
CA ILE A 87 17.68 5.90 -8.78
C ILE A 87 18.37 5.69 -10.13
N ALA A 88 19.61 6.16 -10.28
CA ALA A 88 20.36 6.07 -11.52
C ALA A 88 20.68 4.63 -11.91
N GLN A 89 20.90 3.75 -10.93
CA GLN A 89 21.06 2.31 -11.16
C GLN A 89 19.85 1.73 -11.92
N TYR A 90 18.62 2.06 -11.51
CA TYR A 90 17.41 1.57 -12.20
C TYR A 90 17.17 2.24 -13.55
N LEU A 91 17.67 3.46 -13.74
CA LEU A 91 17.58 4.19 -15.01
C LEU A 91 18.65 3.76 -16.02
N GLY A 92 19.66 2.98 -15.61
CA GLY A 92 20.77 2.59 -16.45
C GLY A 92 21.63 3.76 -16.90
N MET A 93 21.78 4.79 -16.05
CA MET A 93 22.58 5.99 -16.32
C MET A 93 23.44 6.37 -15.12
N ASP A 94 24.33 7.35 -15.27
CA ASP A 94 25.11 7.86 -14.15
C ASP A 94 24.29 8.78 -13.23
N ALA A 95 24.67 8.84 -11.95
CA ALA A 95 23.95 9.60 -10.93
C ALA A 95 23.88 11.10 -11.24
N LEU A 96 24.95 11.68 -11.79
CA LEU A 96 25.00 13.10 -12.14
C LEU A 96 24.04 13.42 -13.29
N ALA A 97 23.98 12.57 -14.33
CA ALA A 97 23.05 12.72 -15.42
C ALA A 97 21.59 12.46 -15.00
N ALA A 98 21.36 11.54 -14.06
CA ALA A 98 20.04 11.36 -13.46
C ALA A 98 19.61 12.63 -12.70
N GLU A 99 20.49 13.17 -11.84
CA GLU A 99 20.22 14.42 -11.13
C GLU A 99 19.96 15.58 -12.10
N GLU A 100 20.84 15.80 -13.09
CA GLU A 100 20.67 16.87 -14.08
C GLU A 100 19.33 16.76 -14.82
N ARG A 101 18.93 15.53 -15.18
CA ARG A 101 17.69 15.27 -15.90
C ARG A 101 16.44 15.49 -15.05
N PHE A 102 16.45 15.07 -13.78
CA PHE A 102 15.23 14.97 -12.97
C PHE A 102 15.13 16.02 -11.85
N ALA A 103 16.22 16.69 -11.47
CA ALA A 103 16.20 17.76 -10.47
C ALA A 103 15.17 18.86 -10.78
N PRO A 104 14.97 19.33 -12.04
CA PRO A 104 13.93 20.33 -12.33
C PRO A 104 12.50 19.85 -12.02
N GLY A 105 12.25 18.53 -12.06
CA GLY A 105 10.98 17.94 -11.62
C GLY A 105 10.80 18.04 -10.11
N LEU A 106 11.84 17.66 -9.36
CA LEU A 106 11.85 17.72 -7.90
C LEU A 106 11.81 19.16 -7.37
N GLU A 107 12.50 20.09 -8.01
CA GLU A 107 12.47 21.52 -7.68
C GLU A 107 11.06 22.10 -7.83
N ARG A 108 10.39 21.83 -8.95
CA ARG A 108 9.00 22.27 -9.16
C ARG A 108 8.05 21.67 -8.12
N TRP A 109 8.25 20.41 -7.75
CA TRP A 109 7.50 19.77 -6.67
C TRP A 109 7.73 20.48 -5.33
N ASN A 110 8.99 20.75 -4.96
CA ASN A 110 9.34 21.48 -3.74
C ASN A 110 8.76 22.91 -3.73
N GLU A 111 8.89 23.62 -4.84
CA GLU A 111 8.37 24.98 -5.00
C GLU A 111 6.85 25.00 -4.88
N ALA A 112 6.14 24.00 -5.40
CA ALA A 112 4.69 23.90 -5.27
C ALA A 112 4.22 23.71 -3.82
N PHE A 113 5.05 23.20 -2.90
CA PHE A 113 4.74 23.23 -1.46
C PHE A 113 5.08 24.57 -0.80
N ALA A 114 6.14 25.25 -1.25
CA ALA A 114 6.54 26.56 -0.73
C ALA A 114 5.59 27.68 -1.18
N VAL A 115 5.11 27.61 -2.43
CA VAL A 115 4.20 28.56 -3.06
C VAL A 115 3.03 27.78 -3.69
N PRO A 116 2.03 27.33 -2.90
CA PRO A 116 0.97 26.43 -3.37
C PRO A 116 0.04 27.01 -4.43
N TYR A 117 -0.04 28.34 -4.51
CA TYR A 117 -0.91 29.05 -5.43
C TYR A 117 -0.15 30.15 -6.16
N ARG A 118 -0.36 30.22 -7.48
CA ARG A 118 -0.06 31.41 -8.26
C ARG A 118 -1.35 32.09 -8.67
N LEU A 119 -1.31 33.40 -8.93
CA LEU A 119 -2.45 34.07 -9.52
C LEU A 119 -2.45 33.88 -11.04
N ASP A 120 -3.63 33.86 -11.63
CA ASP A 120 -3.79 33.95 -13.09
C ASP A 120 -3.33 35.31 -13.61
N GLU A 121 -3.27 35.47 -14.94
CA GLU A 121 -2.84 36.71 -15.61
C GLU A 121 -3.68 37.93 -15.18
N THR A 122 -4.91 37.71 -14.72
CA THR A 122 -5.82 38.77 -14.26
C THR A 122 -5.66 39.12 -12.78
N GLY A 123 -4.87 38.35 -12.03
CA GLY A 123 -4.68 38.51 -10.59
C GLY A 123 -5.88 38.07 -9.74
N ARG A 124 -6.93 37.50 -10.34
CA ARG A 124 -8.23 37.24 -9.69
C ARG A 124 -8.42 35.80 -9.27
N LYS A 125 -7.81 34.85 -9.99
CA LYS A 125 -7.99 33.41 -9.77
C LYS A 125 -6.71 32.80 -9.24
N ARG A 126 -6.80 32.08 -8.12
CA ARG A 126 -5.73 31.23 -7.61
C ARG A 126 -5.66 29.96 -8.46
N ILE A 127 -4.48 29.68 -9.00
CA ILE A 127 -4.14 28.47 -9.75
C ILE A 127 -3.24 27.62 -8.85
N PRO A 128 -3.70 26.42 -8.45
CA PRO A 128 -2.86 25.47 -7.71
C PRO A 128 -1.60 25.12 -8.51
N GLN A 129 -0.46 25.07 -7.83
CA GLN A 129 0.81 24.65 -8.43
C GLN A 129 1.06 23.15 -8.28
N LEU A 130 0.48 22.53 -7.24
CA LEU A 130 0.55 21.10 -7.03
C LEU A 130 -0.21 20.33 -8.13
N PRO A 131 0.27 19.15 -8.53
CA PRO A 131 -0.52 18.23 -9.36
C PRO A 131 -1.87 17.95 -8.71
N LYS A 132 -2.91 17.75 -9.53
CA LYS A 132 -4.31 17.61 -9.06
C LYS A 132 -4.45 16.57 -7.94
N ALA A 133 -3.79 15.41 -8.06
CA ALA A 133 -3.86 14.35 -7.05
C ALA A 133 -3.18 14.69 -5.72
N ALA A 134 -2.16 15.57 -5.72
CA ALA A 134 -1.56 16.10 -4.49
C ALA A 134 -2.32 17.31 -3.94
N TYR A 135 -3.01 18.05 -4.81
CA TYR A 135 -3.82 19.21 -4.44
C TYR A 135 -5.15 18.80 -3.78
N ASP A 136 -5.83 17.81 -4.34
CA ASP A 136 -7.10 17.24 -3.85
C ASP A 136 -6.95 15.72 -3.63
N PRO A 137 -6.22 15.32 -2.57
CA PRO A 137 -5.87 13.92 -2.34
C PRO A 137 -7.07 13.04 -1.99
N GLU A 138 -8.12 13.60 -1.37
CA GLU A 138 -9.35 12.87 -1.04
C GLU A 138 -10.10 12.40 -2.30
N THR A 139 -10.24 13.29 -3.27
CA THR A 139 -10.87 12.93 -4.55
C THR A 139 -10.00 11.95 -5.32
N ALA A 140 -8.68 12.13 -5.31
CA ALA A 140 -7.74 11.21 -5.94
C ALA A 140 -7.83 9.80 -5.35
N CYS A 141 -7.77 9.66 -4.02
CA CYS A 141 -7.95 8.40 -3.30
C CYS A 141 -9.23 7.67 -3.74
N ARG A 142 -10.39 8.34 -3.69
CA ARG A 142 -11.67 7.72 -4.09
C ARG A 142 -11.68 7.26 -5.54
N GLN A 143 -11.11 8.04 -6.45
CA GLN A 143 -11.05 7.70 -7.87
C GLN A 143 -10.12 6.52 -8.13
N LEU A 144 -8.95 6.51 -7.50
CA LEU A 144 -7.94 5.48 -7.67
C LEU A 144 -8.35 4.15 -7.04
N ASP A 145 -8.96 4.18 -5.85
CA ASP A 145 -9.55 3.01 -5.20
C ASP A 145 -10.65 2.38 -6.07
N LEU A 146 -11.57 3.20 -6.59
CA LEU A 146 -12.61 2.74 -7.50
C LEU A 146 -12.01 2.14 -8.78
N TRP A 147 -10.99 2.79 -9.35
CA TRP A 147 -10.32 2.30 -10.55
C TRP A 147 -9.66 0.94 -10.29
N ALA A 148 -8.92 0.81 -9.18
CA ALA A 148 -8.24 -0.44 -8.80
C ALA A 148 -9.26 -1.57 -8.57
N HIS A 149 -10.34 -1.29 -7.86
CA HIS A 149 -11.42 -2.24 -7.62
C HIS A 149 -12.05 -2.73 -8.94
N LEU A 150 -12.32 -1.83 -9.89
CA LEU A 150 -12.96 -2.17 -11.17
C LEU A 150 -12.02 -2.84 -12.18
N ARG A 151 -10.72 -2.52 -12.15
CA ARG A 151 -9.78 -2.89 -13.23
C ARG A 151 -8.75 -3.94 -12.84
N LEU A 152 -8.38 -4.03 -11.57
CA LEU A 152 -7.32 -4.92 -11.10
C LEU A 152 -7.84 -6.11 -10.29
N THR A 153 -9.16 -6.25 -10.15
CA THR A 153 -9.80 -7.31 -9.35
C THR A 153 -9.24 -7.41 -7.92
N VAL A 154 -8.81 -6.26 -7.37
CA VAL A 154 -8.37 -6.17 -5.98
C VAL A 154 -9.63 -6.09 -5.11
N GLU A 155 -9.77 -7.03 -4.17
CA GLU A 155 -10.93 -7.10 -3.28
C GLU A 155 -10.97 -5.97 -2.25
N ASP A 156 -9.81 -5.36 -1.95
CA ASP A 156 -9.72 -4.20 -1.09
C ASP A 156 -10.29 -2.94 -1.78
N LYS A 157 -11.35 -2.38 -1.19
CA LYS A 157 -11.98 -1.13 -1.64
C LYS A 157 -11.13 0.10 -1.37
N HIS A 158 -10.04 -0.04 -0.61
CA HIS A 158 -9.09 1.03 -0.26
C HIS A 158 -7.65 0.69 -0.67
N ALA A 159 -7.50 -0.12 -1.72
CA ALA A 159 -6.22 -0.63 -2.21
C ALA A 159 -5.15 0.45 -2.50
N VAL A 160 -5.56 1.71 -2.71
CA VAL A 160 -4.66 2.84 -2.90
C VAL A 160 -4.62 3.72 -1.65
N SER A 161 -5.75 4.00 -1.01
CA SER A 161 -5.83 5.01 0.05
C SER A 161 -5.45 4.52 1.45
N ALA A 162 -5.53 3.23 1.74
CA ALA A 162 -5.38 2.66 3.09
C ALA A 162 -4.04 3.00 3.78
N GLY A 163 -2.95 3.15 3.01
CA GLY A 163 -1.60 3.37 3.55
C GLY A 163 -1.06 4.81 3.51
N LEU A 164 -1.88 5.80 3.15
CA LEU A 164 -1.36 7.11 2.71
C LEU A 164 -1.49 8.27 3.70
N ARG A 165 -2.32 8.18 4.75
CA ARG A 165 -2.63 9.32 5.64
C ARG A 165 -1.70 9.39 6.86
N THR A 166 -1.29 10.60 7.26
CA THR A 166 -0.46 10.93 8.45
C THR A 166 -1.25 11.11 9.73
N GLY A 167 -2.59 11.20 9.66
CA GLY A 167 -3.45 11.55 10.79
C GLY A 167 -4.86 10.95 10.76
N PHE A 168 -5.11 9.92 9.95
CA PHE A 168 -6.07 8.91 10.39
C PHE A 168 -5.58 8.41 11.75
N PRO A 169 -6.45 7.91 12.65
CA PRO A 169 -5.89 7.05 13.66
C PRO A 169 -5.05 6.03 12.90
N LYS A 170 -3.79 5.87 13.30
CA LYS A 170 -3.29 4.50 13.36
C LYS A 170 -4.36 3.79 14.20
N ASP A 171 -5.38 3.20 13.54
CA ASP A 171 -6.56 2.45 14.05
C ASP A 171 -7.78 2.72 13.14
N ASP A 172 -8.14 1.86 12.19
CA ASP A 172 -8.38 0.42 12.36
C ASP A 172 -7.20 -0.52 12.06
N ALA A 173 -5.99 0.04 11.88
CA ALA A 173 -4.77 -0.68 11.50
C ALA A 173 -3.61 -0.66 12.52
N ALA A 174 -3.77 -0.09 13.71
CA ALA A 174 -2.81 -0.23 14.80
C ALA A 174 -3.44 -0.73 16.12
N ASP A 175 -4.70 -1.19 16.05
CA ASP A 175 -5.17 -2.19 16.97
C ASP A 175 -4.72 -3.45 16.27
N PRO A 176 -3.58 -4.03 16.68
CA PRO A 176 -3.27 -5.33 16.17
C PRO A 176 -4.48 -6.25 16.43
N ALA A 177 -5.37 -6.01 17.42
CA ALA A 177 -6.63 -6.75 17.60
C ALA A 177 -7.62 -6.72 16.41
N LEU A 178 -7.52 -5.76 15.46
CA LEU A 178 -8.39 -5.70 14.25
C LEU A 178 -7.87 -6.54 13.08
N TYR A 179 -6.59 -6.90 13.08
CA TYR A 179 -5.98 -7.86 12.14
C TYR A 179 -5.42 -9.10 12.83
N GLU A 180 -5.58 -9.16 14.15
CA GLU A 180 -5.39 -10.34 14.96
C GLU A 180 -6.61 -11.19 14.83
N ILE A 181 -6.38 -12.38 14.34
CA ILE A 181 -7.39 -13.42 14.40
C ILE A 181 -6.99 -14.23 15.62
N GLY A 182 -7.79 -14.06 16.67
CA GLY A 182 -7.63 -14.76 17.94
C GLY A 182 -8.59 -15.94 18.01
N GLY A 183 -8.10 -17.03 18.57
CA GLY A 183 -8.90 -18.22 18.76
C GLY A 183 -8.16 -19.23 19.61
N TRP A 184 -8.66 -20.44 19.60
CA TRP A 184 -8.03 -21.56 20.27
C TRP A 184 -7.97 -22.75 19.32
N ILE A 185 -6.93 -23.57 19.46
CA ILE A 185 -6.79 -24.83 18.73
C ILE A 185 -6.39 -25.93 19.72
N TRP A 186 -6.65 -27.19 19.38
CA TRP A 186 -6.09 -28.29 20.16
C TRP A 186 -4.57 -28.34 20.05
N GLN A 187 -3.87 -28.64 21.13
CA GLN A 187 -2.39 -28.71 21.14
C GLN A 187 -1.85 -29.68 20.08
N ARG A 188 -2.54 -30.81 19.85
CA ARG A 188 -2.23 -31.79 18.78
C ARG A 188 -2.28 -31.21 17.36
N ASN A 189 -3.00 -30.10 17.17
CA ASN A 189 -3.18 -29.43 15.89
C ASN A 189 -2.17 -28.30 15.64
N LEU A 190 -1.23 -28.05 16.57
CA LEU A 190 -0.24 -26.98 16.40
C LEU A 190 0.67 -27.18 15.18
N ALA A 191 1.18 -28.40 14.97
CA ALA A 191 2.04 -28.71 13.83
C ALA A 191 1.32 -28.46 12.48
N PRO A 192 0.13 -29.03 12.21
CA PRO A 192 -0.57 -28.76 10.95
C PRO A 192 -1.01 -27.30 10.82
N PHE A 193 -1.27 -26.60 11.93
CA PHE A 193 -1.57 -25.17 11.91
C PHE A 193 -0.38 -24.36 11.38
N MET A 194 0.82 -24.54 11.96
CA MET A 194 2.02 -23.81 11.56
C MET A 194 2.43 -24.11 10.11
N GLU A 195 2.32 -25.37 9.68
CA GLU A 195 2.64 -25.79 8.31
C GLU A 195 1.70 -25.15 7.27
N LEU A 196 0.38 -25.16 7.53
CA LEU A 196 -0.61 -24.58 6.62
C LEU A 196 -0.53 -23.05 6.59
N LEU A 197 -0.29 -22.41 7.73
CA LEU A 197 -0.10 -20.97 7.82
C LEU A 197 1.12 -20.51 7.04
N SER A 198 2.23 -21.25 7.16
CA SER A 198 3.48 -21.00 6.42
C SER A 198 3.27 -21.13 4.90
N ARG A 199 2.50 -22.13 4.46
CA ARG A 199 2.13 -22.29 3.04
C ARG A 199 1.33 -21.11 2.49
N TYR A 200 0.44 -20.51 3.28
CA TYR A 200 -0.35 -19.36 2.82
C TYR A 200 0.51 -18.16 2.43
N ILE A 201 1.67 -18.00 3.08
CA ILE A 201 2.60 -16.89 2.84
C ILE A 201 3.88 -17.33 2.11
N ALA A 202 3.96 -18.59 1.68
CA ALA A 202 5.14 -19.20 1.06
C ALA A 202 6.42 -19.12 1.95
N TYR A 203 6.27 -19.30 3.26
CA TYR A 203 7.36 -19.53 4.20
C TYR A 203 7.76 -21.02 4.18
N ASP A 204 9.06 -21.32 4.15
CA ASP A 204 9.60 -22.68 4.18
C ASP A 204 9.80 -23.12 5.63
N PHE A 205 8.74 -23.69 6.22
CA PHE A 205 8.74 -24.13 7.63
C PHE A 205 9.38 -25.51 7.75
N ASP A 206 10.50 -25.58 8.45
CA ASP A 206 11.31 -26.80 8.61
C ASP A 206 11.33 -27.36 10.04
N ASP A 207 12.09 -28.44 10.26
CA ASP A 207 12.21 -29.09 11.57
C ASP A 207 12.87 -28.16 12.62
N THR A 208 13.71 -27.22 12.21
CA THR A 208 14.37 -26.24 13.10
C THR A 208 13.37 -25.20 13.58
N ASP A 209 12.49 -24.74 12.69
CA ASP A 209 11.37 -23.86 13.07
C ASP A 209 10.47 -24.57 14.09
N TRP A 210 10.18 -25.84 13.85
CA TRP A 210 9.35 -26.65 14.74
C TRP A 210 9.97 -26.79 16.15
N ASP A 211 11.25 -27.15 16.24
CA ASP A 211 11.95 -27.25 17.52
C ASP A 211 11.94 -25.92 18.29
N THR A 212 12.07 -24.80 17.57
CA THR A 212 12.05 -23.45 18.13
C THR A 212 10.67 -23.10 18.71
N VAL A 213 9.59 -23.43 17.98
CA VAL A 213 8.21 -23.23 18.46
C VAL A 213 7.90 -24.14 19.65
N ALA A 214 8.30 -25.40 19.60
CA ALA A 214 8.06 -26.37 20.67
C ALA A 214 8.75 -25.93 21.98
N LEU A 215 10.01 -25.50 21.89
CA LEU A 215 10.77 -24.99 23.03
C LEU A 215 10.16 -23.70 23.58
N GLY A 216 9.77 -22.77 22.71
CA GLY A 216 9.14 -21.50 23.10
C GLY A 216 7.83 -21.68 23.87
N LEU A 217 7.11 -22.76 23.61
CA LEU A 217 5.82 -23.08 24.23
C LEU A 217 5.95 -23.75 25.61
N GLU A 218 7.14 -24.23 26.02
CA GLU A 218 7.26 -24.98 27.28
C GLU A 218 6.84 -24.16 28.51
N ALA A 219 7.19 -22.87 28.51
CA ALA A 219 7.01 -21.95 29.62
C ALA A 219 5.84 -20.96 29.46
N THR A 220 4.94 -21.18 28.51
CA THR A 220 3.82 -20.25 28.26
C THR A 220 2.60 -20.52 29.13
N ASP A 221 1.83 -19.46 29.36
CA ASP A 221 0.61 -19.43 30.16
C ASP A 221 -0.31 -18.34 29.58
N ASP A 222 -1.56 -18.68 29.25
CA ASP A 222 -2.50 -17.73 28.65
C ASP A 222 -3.20 -16.81 29.67
N GLU A 223 -3.10 -17.11 30.97
CA GLU A 223 -3.55 -16.24 32.06
C GLU A 223 -2.50 -15.17 32.42
N ASP A 224 -1.23 -15.36 32.01
CA ASP A 224 -0.15 -14.40 32.18
C ASP A 224 0.00 -13.50 30.93
N PRO A 225 -0.21 -12.17 31.03
CA PRO A 225 -0.04 -11.25 29.90
C PRO A 225 1.37 -11.29 29.27
N ASP A 226 2.40 -11.61 30.06
CA ASP A 226 3.79 -11.76 29.59
C ASP A 226 4.14 -13.23 29.27
N GLY A 227 3.20 -14.16 29.46
CA GLY A 227 3.35 -15.61 29.29
C GLY A 227 3.13 -16.12 27.87
N TRP A 228 3.05 -15.23 26.87
CA TRP A 228 2.83 -15.61 25.47
C TRP A 228 4.15 -15.73 24.70
N TYR A 229 4.27 -16.77 23.88
CA TYR A 229 5.38 -16.94 22.95
C TYR A 229 5.01 -16.39 21.57
N ALA A 230 5.85 -15.52 21.01
CA ALA A 230 5.66 -14.96 19.67
C ALA A 230 6.65 -15.57 18.67
N TYR A 231 6.14 -16.06 17.55
CA TYR A 231 6.92 -16.61 16.44
C TYR A 231 6.68 -15.84 15.14
N PRO A 232 7.73 -15.28 14.50
CA PRO A 232 7.59 -14.61 13.21
C PRO A 232 7.61 -15.62 12.06
N LEU A 233 6.64 -15.51 11.14
CA LEU A 233 6.64 -16.19 9.85
C LEU A 233 6.86 -15.15 8.75
N ILE A 234 8.05 -15.13 8.14
CA ILE A 234 8.46 -14.12 7.16
C ILE A 234 8.33 -14.71 5.76
N GLY A 235 7.11 -14.68 5.22
CA GLY A 235 6.80 -15.20 3.91
C GLY A 235 7.24 -14.30 2.75
N VAL A 236 7.10 -14.83 1.52
CA VAL A 236 7.39 -14.09 0.28
C VAL A 236 6.36 -12.99 0.02
N THR A 237 5.09 -13.24 0.37
CA THR A 237 3.99 -12.30 0.10
C THR A 237 3.60 -11.46 1.31
N ASP A 238 3.67 -12.03 2.50
CA ASP A 238 3.20 -11.43 3.75
C ASP A 238 4.11 -11.86 4.92
N SER A 239 4.12 -11.08 6.00
CA SER A 239 4.76 -11.46 7.26
C SER A 239 3.72 -11.56 8.36
N LEU A 240 3.71 -12.69 9.06
CA LEU A 240 2.78 -12.96 10.16
C LEU A 240 3.52 -13.06 11.48
N GLU A 241 2.89 -12.63 12.56
CA GLU A 241 3.33 -12.93 13.92
C GLU A 241 2.30 -13.87 14.55
N VAL A 242 2.77 -15.04 14.98
CA VAL A 242 1.94 -16.06 15.63
C VAL A 242 2.25 -16.05 17.12
N ARG A 243 1.28 -15.67 17.94
CA ARG A 243 1.38 -15.67 19.40
C ARG A 243 0.65 -16.90 19.95
N LEU A 244 1.34 -17.64 20.81
CA LEU A 244 0.90 -18.93 21.34
C LEU A 244 1.02 -18.94 22.86
N ALA A 245 0.00 -19.45 23.55
CA ALA A 245 0.04 -19.71 24.98
C ALA A 245 -0.75 -20.97 25.34
N LYS A 246 -0.31 -21.70 26.38
CA LYS A 246 -1.03 -22.86 26.90
C LYS A 246 -2.20 -22.40 27.76
N ALA A 247 -3.37 -22.97 27.51
CA ALA A 247 -4.52 -22.77 28.39
C ALA A 247 -4.33 -23.56 29.70
N VAL A 248 -4.42 -22.87 30.85
CA VAL A 248 -4.22 -23.50 32.16
C VAL A 248 -5.24 -24.62 32.39
N GLY A 249 -4.75 -25.84 32.63
CA GLY A 249 -5.59 -27.00 32.96
C GLY A 249 -6.34 -27.63 31.77
N SER A 250 -5.91 -27.35 30.53
CA SER A 250 -6.54 -27.82 29.28
C SER A 250 -5.50 -28.28 28.25
N ASP A 251 -5.90 -29.11 27.29
CA ASP A 251 -5.08 -29.55 26.14
C ASP A 251 -5.23 -28.61 24.92
N VAL A 252 -5.58 -27.35 25.19
CA VAL A 252 -5.88 -26.32 24.20
C VAL A 252 -4.79 -25.25 24.24
N LEU A 253 -4.49 -24.70 23.07
CA LEU A 253 -3.60 -23.56 22.90
C LEU A 253 -4.41 -22.34 22.50
N SER A 254 -4.19 -21.25 23.21
CA SER A 254 -4.64 -19.92 22.82
C SER A 254 -3.71 -19.41 21.72
N VAL A 255 -4.29 -18.99 20.60
CA VAL A 255 -3.56 -18.57 19.39
C VAL A 255 -4.04 -17.20 18.96
N VAL A 256 -3.09 -16.34 18.64
CA VAL A 256 -3.36 -15.08 17.97
C VAL A 256 -2.44 -14.95 16.76
N VAL A 257 -3.02 -14.70 15.59
CA VAL A 257 -2.27 -14.45 14.35
C VAL A 257 -2.44 -13.00 13.93
N ALA A 258 -1.34 -12.23 13.94
CA ALA A 258 -1.29 -10.86 13.49
C ALA A 258 -0.58 -10.73 12.13
N GLY A 259 -0.78 -9.60 11.44
CA GLY A 259 -0.10 -9.29 10.18
C GLY A 259 -0.81 -9.78 8.91
N ALA A 260 -2.05 -10.28 9.02
CA ALA A 260 -2.84 -10.71 7.86
C ALA A 260 -3.57 -9.53 7.20
N TRP A 261 -2.89 -8.82 6.30
CA TRP A 261 -3.41 -7.58 5.70
C TRP A 261 -4.55 -7.80 4.69
N SER A 262 -4.55 -8.92 3.96
CA SER A 262 -5.61 -9.21 2.97
C SER A 262 -6.83 -9.90 3.60
N SER A 263 -8.04 -9.55 3.13
CA SER A 263 -9.30 -10.21 3.54
C SER A 263 -9.30 -11.72 3.24
N ALA A 264 -8.73 -12.12 2.10
CA ALA A 264 -8.61 -13.51 1.70
C ALA A 264 -7.69 -14.31 2.65
N LEU A 265 -6.54 -13.74 3.03
CA LEU A 265 -5.64 -14.38 4.00
C LEU A 265 -6.31 -14.46 5.38
N ARG A 266 -6.99 -13.39 5.82
CA ARG A 266 -7.76 -13.39 7.07
C ARG A 266 -8.83 -14.47 7.10
N LEU A 267 -9.64 -14.57 6.04
CA LEU A 267 -10.67 -15.62 5.94
C LEU A 267 -10.07 -17.02 5.98
N ARG A 268 -8.94 -17.24 5.31
CA ARG A 268 -8.23 -18.54 5.32
C ARG A 268 -7.70 -18.89 6.71
N ILE A 269 -7.15 -17.91 7.43
CA ILE A 269 -6.63 -18.07 8.80
C ILE A 269 -7.77 -18.35 9.79
N ASP A 270 -8.86 -17.58 9.72
CA ASP A 270 -10.05 -17.77 10.56
C ASP A 270 -10.72 -19.14 10.31
N THR A 271 -10.83 -19.53 9.04
CA THR A 271 -11.33 -20.86 8.64
C THR A 271 -10.42 -21.97 9.15
N LEU A 272 -9.10 -21.79 9.03
CA LEU A 272 -8.11 -22.76 9.52
C LEU A 272 -8.21 -22.92 11.05
N MET A 273 -8.27 -21.84 11.80
CA MET A 273 -8.44 -21.90 13.26
C MET A 273 -9.76 -22.57 13.63
N SER A 274 -10.87 -22.20 12.99
CA SER A 274 -12.18 -22.83 13.24
C SER A 274 -12.16 -24.35 12.96
N ALA A 275 -11.47 -24.77 11.90
CA ALA A 275 -11.33 -26.18 11.55
C ALA A 275 -10.45 -26.96 12.55
N LEU A 276 -9.43 -26.32 13.13
CA LEU A 276 -8.51 -26.94 14.09
C LEU A 276 -8.95 -26.78 15.56
N ALA A 277 -9.95 -25.94 15.82
CA ALA A 277 -10.66 -25.83 17.09
C ALA A 277 -11.74 -26.92 17.23
N SER A 278 -12.36 -27.36 16.13
CA SER A 278 -13.42 -28.36 16.19
C SER A 278 -12.86 -29.76 16.49
N ASP A 279 -13.48 -30.47 17.44
CA ASP A 279 -13.32 -31.93 17.57
C ASP A 279 -14.01 -32.59 16.38
N VAL A 280 -13.30 -32.70 15.26
CA VAL A 280 -13.66 -33.68 14.25
C VAL A 280 -13.07 -35.01 14.72
N GLU A 281 -13.87 -35.76 15.48
CA GLU A 281 -13.65 -37.21 15.57
C GLU A 281 -13.67 -37.78 14.14
N PRO A 282 -12.68 -38.61 13.75
CA PRO A 282 -12.64 -39.25 12.44
C PRO A 282 -13.80 -40.22 12.20
#